data_AF-A0A4Y2SJ49-F1
#
_entry.id   AF-A0A4Y2SJ49-F1
#
_cell.length_a   1.000
_cell.length_b   1.000
_cell.length_c   1.000
_cell.angle_alpha   90.00
_cell.angle_beta   90.00
_cell.angle_gamma   90.00
#
_symmetry.space_group_name_H-M   'P 1'
#
loop_
_entity.id
_entity.type
_entity.pdbx_description
1 polymer ?
#
loop_
_entity_poly.entity_id
_entity_poly.type
_entity_poly.pdbx_seq_one_letter_code
_entity_poly.pdbx_strand_id
1 'polypeptide(L)'
;MNGHAPQYVQLYVIDSTQAIKIRVNHPANEKCNLRILDQIDRFFRQHNRLSDTYRMLREVESRVIAESNEAGEDVPVVNMVFRCDRHSEQRRYNAPTANEIAMVFVNSDGEPPFERNIRVYPLNPENPPQPFININILSPNLYPMAYPIFFPYGEPGWQPNWRCESCQGAQGNQSRVNVTMLQYKSALTAVVDDFYPIISAGKLTQQLIVDSYLQVEANNLNFIRTHQQQLRTELYQGLADRNSSNPCPHHLKDHCGT
;
A
#
# COMPACT_ATOMS: atom_id res chain seq x y z
N MET A 1 20.21 -11.47 -18.86
CA MET A 1 20.09 -12.04 -17.49
C MET A 1 21.15 -13.13 -17.32
N ASN A 2 21.90 -13.14 -16.22
CA ASN A 2 22.96 -14.12 -15.95
C ASN A 2 22.36 -15.51 -15.72
N GLY A 3 22.10 -16.30 -16.78
CA GLY A 3 21.97 -17.79 -16.83
C GLY A 3 21.20 -18.61 -15.77
N HIS A 4 20.72 -18.00 -14.69
CA HIS A 4 20.09 -18.65 -13.55
C HIS A 4 18.57 -18.61 -13.73
N ALA A 5 17.89 -19.63 -13.22
CA ALA A 5 16.44 -19.71 -13.25
C ALA A 5 15.81 -18.50 -12.53
N PRO A 6 14.74 -17.89 -13.08
CA PRO A 6 14.01 -16.81 -12.41
C PRO A 6 13.44 -17.26 -11.06
N GLN A 7 13.62 -16.45 -10.00
CA GLN A 7 13.16 -16.82 -8.64
C GLN A 7 12.22 -15.80 -7.99
N TYR A 8 12.41 -14.50 -8.22
CA TYR A 8 11.70 -13.45 -7.49
C TYR A 8 11.04 -12.46 -8.45
N VAL A 9 11.47 -11.20 -8.43
CA VAL A 9 10.90 -10.10 -9.23
C VAL A 9 10.95 -10.40 -10.73
N GLN A 10 11.89 -11.23 -11.19
CA GLN A 10 11.99 -11.68 -12.57
C GLN A 10 10.72 -12.39 -13.06
N LEU A 11 9.94 -12.99 -12.16
CA LEU A 11 8.68 -13.66 -12.52
C LEU A 11 7.57 -12.69 -12.93
N TYR A 12 7.68 -11.41 -12.57
CA TYR A 12 6.74 -10.35 -13.00
C TYR A 12 7.12 -9.76 -14.36
N VAL A 13 8.24 -10.17 -14.94
CA VAL A 13 8.74 -9.71 -16.24
C VAL A 13 8.31 -10.65 -17.38
N ILE A 14 8.15 -11.93 -17.07
CA ILE A 14 7.79 -12.99 -18.02
C ILE A 14 6.28 -13.16 -18.14
N ASP A 15 5.85 -13.85 -19.19
CA ASP A 15 4.42 -14.20 -19.33
C ASP A 15 3.94 -15.03 -18.14
N SER A 16 2.70 -14.79 -17.75
CA SER A 16 2.00 -15.47 -16.67
C SER A 16 2.05 -16.99 -16.70
N THR A 17 1.83 -17.60 -17.87
CA THR A 17 1.84 -19.06 -18.03
C THR A 17 3.25 -19.61 -17.79
N GLN A 18 4.26 -18.87 -18.25
CA GLN A 18 5.66 -19.22 -17.99
C GLN A 18 6.03 -19.00 -16.52
N ALA A 19 5.54 -17.92 -15.90
CA ALA A 19 5.76 -17.64 -14.48
C ALA A 19 5.17 -18.74 -13.60
N ILE A 20 3.97 -19.24 -13.90
CA ILE A 20 3.35 -20.37 -13.18
C ILE A 20 4.22 -21.62 -13.28
N LYS A 21 4.69 -21.97 -14.48
CA LYS A 21 5.56 -23.15 -14.69
C LYS A 21 6.84 -23.03 -13.87
N ILE A 22 7.47 -21.86 -13.85
CA ILE A 22 8.69 -21.64 -13.07
C ILE A 22 8.40 -21.70 -11.57
N ARG A 23 7.29 -21.10 -11.10
CA ARG A 23 6.87 -21.14 -9.69
C ARG A 23 6.64 -22.57 -9.21
N VAL A 24 6.01 -23.41 -10.02
CA VAL A 24 5.71 -24.81 -9.65
C VAL A 24 7.00 -25.62 -9.47
N ASN A 25 8.01 -25.34 -10.30
CA ASN A 25 9.30 -26.02 -10.20
C ASN A 25 10.17 -25.48 -9.04
N HIS A 26 9.72 -24.47 -8.30
CA HIS A 26 10.43 -23.96 -7.14
C HIS A 26 10.25 -24.91 -5.93
N PRO A 27 11.33 -25.32 -5.23
CA PRO A 27 11.23 -26.27 -4.10
C PRO A 27 10.23 -25.86 -3.01
N ALA A 28 10.10 -24.55 -2.74
CA ALA A 28 9.12 -24.04 -1.77
C ALA A 28 7.65 -24.31 -2.16
N ASN A 29 7.39 -24.61 -3.44
CA ASN A 29 6.05 -24.84 -3.99
C ASN A 29 5.82 -26.30 -4.38
N GLU A 30 6.66 -27.24 -3.94
CA GLU A 30 6.53 -28.68 -4.26
C GLU A 30 5.15 -29.24 -3.86
N LYS A 31 4.57 -28.71 -2.78
CA LYS A 31 3.23 -29.09 -2.29
C LYS A 31 2.08 -28.35 -2.99
N CYS A 32 2.37 -27.39 -3.87
CA CYS A 32 1.34 -26.62 -4.55
C CYS A 32 0.70 -27.44 -5.67
N ASN A 33 -0.63 -27.40 -5.74
CA ASN A 33 -1.37 -28.07 -6.80
C ASN A 33 -1.42 -27.19 -8.06
N LEU A 34 -0.85 -27.68 -9.16
CA LEU A 34 -0.83 -27.03 -10.47
C LEU A 34 -2.22 -26.62 -10.97
N ARG A 35 -3.21 -27.49 -10.81
CA ARG A 35 -4.59 -27.22 -11.27
C ARG A 35 -5.21 -26.07 -10.49
N ILE A 36 -4.93 -25.97 -9.19
CA ILE A 36 -5.43 -24.88 -8.35
C ILE A 36 -4.74 -23.57 -8.75
N LEU A 37 -3.42 -23.57 -8.96
CA LEU A 37 -2.70 -22.37 -9.40
C LEU A 37 -3.21 -21.85 -10.75
N ASP A 38 -3.46 -22.74 -11.70
CA ASP A 38 -4.05 -22.41 -13.01
C ASP A 38 -5.48 -21.86 -12.87
N GLN A 39 -6.32 -22.45 -12.00
CA GLN A 39 -7.64 -21.92 -11.70
C GLN A 39 -7.60 -20.52 -11.09
N ILE A 40 -6.65 -20.28 -10.17
CA ILE A 40 -6.45 -18.99 -9.53
C ILE A 40 -6.02 -17.94 -10.58
N ASP A 41 -5.02 -18.23 -11.41
CA ASP A 41 -4.58 -17.28 -12.45
C ASP A 41 -5.71 -16.93 -13.43
N ARG A 42 -6.45 -17.95 -13.93
CA ARG A 42 -7.60 -17.72 -14.81
C ARG A 42 -8.69 -16.89 -14.14
N PHE A 43 -8.98 -17.16 -12.88
CA PHE A 43 -9.95 -16.37 -12.11
C PHE A 43 -9.52 -14.89 -12.04
N PHE A 44 -8.25 -14.62 -11.68
CA PHE A 44 -7.75 -13.25 -11.59
C PHE A 44 -7.85 -12.52 -12.92
N ARG A 45 -7.41 -13.14 -14.02
CA ARG A 45 -7.53 -12.55 -15.37
C ARG A 45 -8.96 -12.21 -15.76
N GLN A 46 -9.91 -13.05 -15.36
CA GLN A 46 -11.30 -12.89 -15.78
C GLN A 46 -12.07 -11.90 -14.90
N HIS A 47 -11.73 -11.80 -13.62
CA HIS A 47 -12.58 -11.12 -12.62
C HIS A 47 -11.89 -9.99 -11.87
N ASN A 48 -10.56 -9.96 -11.82
CA ASN A 48 -9.86 -8.91 -11.12
C ASN A 48 -9.71 -7.69 -12.01
N ARG A 49 -10.36 -6.60 -11.63
CA ARG A 49 -10.35 -5.36 -12.42
C ARG A 49 -8.94 -4.80 -12.65
N LEU A 50 -7.95 -5.17 -11.84
CA LEU A 50 -6.59 -4.67 -11.94
C LEU A 50 -5.74 -5.47 -12.92
N SER A 51 -6.11 -6.71 -13.25
CA SER A 51 -5.32 -7.58 -14.13
C SER A 51 -5.07 -7.00 -15.51
N ASP A 52 -5.99 -6.14 -16.00
CA ASP A 52 -5.89 -5.50 -17.32
C ASP A 52 -5.49 -4.01 -17.25
N THR A 53 -5.06 -3.51 -16.08
CA THR A 53 -4.75 -2.07 -15.89
C THR A 53 -3.29 -1.70 -16.14
N TYR A 54 -2.43 -2.70 -16.31
CA TYR A 54 -0.99 -2.51 -16.43
C TYR A 54 -0.38 -3.40 -17.50
N ARG A 55 0.73 -2.94 -18.08
CA ARG A 55 1.49 -3.70 -19.08
C ARG A 55 2.59 -4.51 -18.41
N MET A 56 2.72 -5.75 -18.84
CA MET A 56 3.86 -6.59 -18.47
C MET A 56 5.09 -6.17 -19.29
N LEU A 57 6.30 -6.30 -18.73
CA LEU A 57 7.53 -5.91 -19.45
C LEU A 57 7.69 -6.67 -20.78
N ARG A 58 7.28 -7.94 -20.83
CA ARG A 58 7.26 -8.73 -22.06
C ARG A 58 6.41 -8.12 -23.16
N GLU A 59 5.26 -7.53 -22.82
CA GLU A 59 4.40 -6.88 -23.82
C GLU A 59 5.06 -5.62 -24.36
N VAL A 60 5.76 -4.88 -23.50
CA VAL A 60 6.56 -3.71 -23.89
C VAL A 60 7.69 -4.12 -24.83
N GLU A 61 8.46 -5.14 -24.46
CA GLU A 61 9.54 -5.67 -25.29
C GLU A 61 9.03 -6.17 -26.65
N SER A 62 7.94 -6.95 -26.67
CA SER A 62 7.35 -7.47 -27.91
C SER A 62 6.90 -6.35 -28.85
N ARG A 63 6.30 -5.29 -28.28
CA ARG A 63 5.87 -4.12 -29.04
C ARG A 63 7.06 -3.36 -29.63
N VAL A 64 8.09 -3.10 -28.83
CA VAL A 64 9.31 -2.42 -29.29
C VAL A 64 9.99 -3.21 -30.41
N ILE A 65 10.07 -4.53 -30.30
CA ILE A 65 10.59 -5.39 -31.38
C ILE A 65 9.76 -5.24 -32.65
N ALA A 66 8.42 -5.29 -32.55
CA ALA A 66 7.54 -5.16 -33.70
C ALA A 66 7.68 -3.78 -34.38
N GLU A 67 7.65 -2.70 -33.61
CA GLU A 67 7.79 -1.33 -34.11
C GLU A 67 9.16 -1.09 -34.77
N SER A 68 10.25 -1.58 -34.17
CA SER A 68 11.60 -1.48 -34.77
C SER A 68 11.72 -2.29 -36.06
N ASN A 69 11.15 -3.50 -36.10
CA ASN A 69 11.15 -4.33 -37.31
C ASN A 69 10.36 -3.67 -38.46
N GLU A 70 9.23 -3.03 -38.14
CA GLU A 70 8.43 -2.28 -39.13
C GLU A 70 9.15 -1.03 -39.64
N ALA A 71 9.88 -0.34 -38.77
CA ALA A 71 10.68 0.83 -39.12
C ALA A 71 12.00 0.49 -39.84
N GLY A 72 12.43 -0.77 -39.81
CA GLY A 72 13.73 -1.20 -40.34
C GLY A 72 14.92 -0.71 -39.49
N GLU A 73 14.68 -0.47 -38.21
CA GLU A 73 15.68 0.01 -37.25
C GLU A 73 16.23 -1.12 -36.38
N ASP A 74 17.40 -0.91 -35.79
CA ASP A 74 17.95 -1.83 -34.80
C ASP A 74 17.04 -1.90 -33.57
N VAL A 75 16.71 -3.11 -33.13
CA VAL A 75 15.90 -3.35 -31.94
C VAL A 75 16.63 -2.85 -30.70
N PRO A 76 16.09 -1.85 -29.98
CA PRO A 76 16.73 -1.33 -28.78
C PRO A 76 16.57 -2.31 -27.60
N VAL A 77 17.57 -2.34 -26.72
CA VAL A 77 17.52 -3.17 -25.51
C VAL A 77 16.56 -2.56 -24.49
N VAL A 78 15.48 -3.28 -24.17
CA VAL A 78 14.53 -2.88 -23.13
C VAL A 78 15.01 -3.37 -21.76
N ASN A 79 15.20 -2.44 -20.82
CA ASN A 79 15.66 -2.73 -19.46
C ASN A 79 14.67 -2.25 -18.40
N MET A 80 14.41 -3.07 -17.39
CA MET A 80 13.77 -2.63 -16.14
C MET A 80 14.86 -2.35 -15.09
N VAL A 81 14.95 -1.09 -14.65
CA VAL A 81 15.97 -0.67 -13.68
C VAL A 81 15.31 -0.20 -12.39
N PHE A 82 15.59 -0.90 -11.29
CA PHE A 82 15.22 -0.45 -9.95
C PHE A 82 16.23 0.59 -9.47
N ARG A 83 15.88 1.87 -9.56
CA ARG A 83 16.65 2.95 -8.92
C ARG A 83 16.22 3.07 -7.46
N CYS A 84 16.79 2.24 -6.59
CA CYS A 84 16.88 2.57 -5.16
C CYS A 84 18.21 3.29 -4.96
N ASP A 85 18.20 4.40 -4.21
CA ASP A 85 19.44 5.06 -3.84
C ASP A 85 20.34 4.04 -3.12
N ARG A 86 21.51 3.75 -3.70
CA ARG A 86 22.43 2.73 -3.19
C ARG A 86 23.11 3.15 -1.89
N HIS A 87 22.94 4.42 -1.48
CA HIS A 87 23.33 4.89 -0.15
C HIS A 87 22.35 4.44 0.96
N SER A 88 21.13 3.99 0.61
CA SER A 88 20.21 3.31 1.54
C SER A 88 20.62 1.84 1.71
N GLU A 89 21.15 1.51 2.88
CA GLU A 89 21.62 0.20 3.36
C GLU A 89 21.24 -1.05 2.55
N GLN A 90 22.26 -1.80 2.12
CA GLN A 90 22.16 -3.10 1.45
C GLN A 90 21.42 -4.18 2.27
N ARG A 91 21.15 -3.94 3.56
CA ARG A 91 20.49 -4.88 4.48
C ARG A 91 18.96 -4.76 4.54
N ARG A 92 18.38 -3.78 3.84
CA ARG A 92 16.92 -3.49 3.88
C ARG A 92 16.06 -4.59 3.26
N TYR A 93 16.63 -5.47 2.43
CA TYR A 93 15.94 -6.57 1.73
C TYR A 93 16.64 -7.93 1.92
N ASN A 94 17.13 -8.21 3.13
CA ASN A 94 17.67 -9.54 3.42
C ASN A 94 16.56 -10.60 3.36
N ALA A 95 16.93 -11.81 2.93
CA ALA A 95 16.03 -12.95 3.07
C ALA A 95 15.67 -13.14 4.56
N PRO A 96 14.40 -13.45 4.88
CA PRO A 96 13.99 -13.65 6.26
C PRO A 96 14.82 -14.77 6.89
N THR A 97 15.45 -14.49 8.04
CA THR A 97 16.27 -15.45 8.80
C THR A 97 15.45 -16.24 9.82
N ALA A 98 14.21 -15.83 10.09
CA ALA A 98 13.30 -16.45 11.03
C ALA A 98 11.95 -16.73 10.37
N ASN A 99 11.18 -17.65 10.96
CA ASN A 99 9.84 -18.01 10.50
C ASN A 99 8.74 -17.05 10.98
N GLU A 100 9.13 -15.94 11.59
CA GLU A 100 8.27 -14.89 12.15
C GLU A 100 8.18 -13.69 11.21
N ILE A 101 7.09 -12.93 11.33
CA ILE A 101 6.89 -11.72 10.54
C ILE A 101 7.00 -10.51 11.47
N ALA A 102 8.08 -9.76 11.27
CA ALA A 102 8.32 -8.49 11.92
C ALA A 102 8.71 -7.48 10.84
N MET A 103 8.37 -6.21 11.06
CA MET A 103 8.88 -5.12 10.25
C MET A 103 9.87 -4.31 11.07
N VAL A 104 11.09 -4.19 10.53
CA VAL A 104 12.13 -3.34 11.07
C VAL A 104 12.41 -2.25 10.05
N PHE A 105 12.30 -1.00 10.47
CA PHE A 105 12.69 0.15 9.65
C PHE A 105 13.64 1.00 10.48
N VAL A 106 14.71 1.43 9.83
CA VAL A 106 15.71 2.33 10.40
C VAL A 106 15.73 3.53 9.48
N ASN A 107 15.16 4.64 9.94
CA ASN A 107 15.27 5.93 9.29
C ASN A 107 15.97 6.88 10.27
N SER A 108 16.66 7.90 9.76
CA SER A 108 17.34 8.94 10.56
C SER A 108 16.44 9.52 11.64
N ASP A 109 15.16 9.67 11.31
CA ASP A 109 14.15 10.32 12.14
C ASP A 109 13.20 9.31 12.82
N GLY A 110 13.48 8.01 12.71
CA GLY A 110 12.67 6.93 13.29
C GLY A 110 11.29 6.74 12.63
N GLU A 111 11.00 7.42 11.53
CA GLU A 111 9.71 7.34 10.85
C GLU A 111 9.56 6.05 10.02
N PRO A 112 8.37 5.46 9.90
CA PRO A 112 8.10 4.39 8.96
C PRO A 112 8.21 4.89 7.50
N PRO A 113 8.63 4.04 6.55
CA PRO A 113 8.69 4.44 5.14
C PRO A 113 7.28 4.75 4.61
N PHE A 114 7.08 6.00 4.20
CA PHE A 114 5.84 6.48 3.59
C PHE A 114 5.68 6.05 2.13
N GLU A 115 6.78 5.77 1.44
CA GLU A 115 6.77 5.28 0.07
C GLU A 115 6.76 3.75 0.03
N ARG A 116 5.93 3.20 -0.86
CA ARG A 116 5.99 1.79 -1.26
C ARG A 116 6.64 1.72 -2.64
N ASN A 117 7.50 0.74 -2.85
CA ASN A 117 8.19 0.53 -4.12
C ASN A 117 7.29 -0.20 -5.13
N ILE A 118 6.04 0.24 -5.29
CA ILE A 118 5.09 -0.31 -6.27
C ILE A 118 4.90 0.73 -7.37
N ARG A 119 5.46 0.44 -8.55
CA ARG A 119 5.31 1.26 -9.75
C ARG A 119 4.55 0.48 -10.80
N VAL A 120 3.57 1.14 -11.41
CA VAL A 120 2.68 0.57 -12.41
C VAL A 120 2.94 1.24 -13.74
N TYR A 121 3.11 0.44 -14.78
CA TYR A 121 3.13 0.95 -16.16
C TYR A 121 1.72 0.81 -16.74
N PRO A 122 0.94 1.89 -16.83
CA PRO A 122 -0.48 1.80 -17.13
C PRO A 122 -0.74 1.29 -18.54
N LEU A 123 -1.75 0.42 -18.66
CA LEU A 123 -2.32 0.06 -19.95
C LEU A 123 -3.26 1.20 -20.37
N ASN A 124 -2.78 2.08 -21.26
CA ASN A 124 -3.67 3.01 -21.96
C ASN A 124 -3.81 2.58 -23.42
N PRO A 125 -5.02 2.22 -23.89
CA PRO A 125 -5.25 1.87 -25.28
C PRO A 125 -5.23 3.08 -26.22
N GLU A 126 -5.43 4.31 -25.74
CA GLU A 126 -5.72 5.47 -26.63
C GLU A 126 -4.64 6.56 -26.70
N ASN A 127 -3.57 6.52 -25.90
CA ASN A 127 -2.58 7.61 -25.87
C ASN A 127 -1.14 7.10 -25.70
N PRO A 128 -0.12 7.94 -25.99
CA PRO A 128 1.30 7.61 -25.80
C PRO A 128 1.60 7.06 -24.41
N PRO A 129 2.74 6.36 -24.25
CA PRO A 129 3.10 5.74 -22.97
C PRO A 129 3.11 6.79 -21.86
N GLN A 130 2.15 6.67 -20.95
CA GLN A 130 2.06 7.53 -19.78
C GLN A 130 3.25 7.25 -18.84
N PRO A 131 3.66 8.23 -18.01
CA PRO A 131 4.64 7.98 -16.97
C PRO A 131 4.19 6.86 -16.03
N PHE A 132 5.15 6.17 -15.43
CA PHE A 132 4.86 5.20 -14.37
C PHE A 132 4.05 5.84 -13.25
N ILE A 133 3.02 5.13 -12.79
CA ILE A 133 2.22 5.53 -11.65
C ILE A 133 2.86 4.94 -10.39
N ASN A 134 3.14 5.79 -9.41
CA ASN A 134 3.60 5.35 -8.09
C ASN A 134 2.41 5.07 -7.18
N ILE A 135 2.30 3.84 -6.69
CA ILE A 135 1.24 3.43 -5.75
C ILE A 135 1.74 3.72 -4.33
N ASN A 136 1.34 4.87 -3.79
CA ASN A 136 1.69 5.28 -2.44
C ASN A 136 0.79 4.62 -1.38
N ILE A 137 1.10 4.86 -0.10
CA ILE A 137 0.36 4.29 1.02
C ILE A 137 -1.09 4.80 1.16
N LEU A 138 -1.49 5.85 0.45
CA LEU A 138 -2.86 6.37 0.48
C LEU A 138 -3.66 5.89 -0.74
N SER A 139 -3.05 5.10 -1.62
CA SER A 139 -3.72 4.56 -2.80
C SER A 139 -4.74 3.48 -2.38
N PRO A 140 -6.00 3.57 -2.84
CA PRO A 140 -6.98 2.51 -2.62
C PRO A 140 -6.57 1.20 -3.32
N ASN A 141 -5.70 1.24 -4.33
CA ASN A 141 -5.26 0.04 -5.05
C ASN A 141 -4.05 -0.64 -4.39
N LEU A 142 -3.46 -0.07 -3.33
CA LEU A 142 -2.26 -0.64 -2.72
C LEU A 142 -2.48 -2.08 -2.26
N TYR A 143 -3.55 -2.32 -1.51
CA TYR A 143 -3.84 -3.62 -0.90
C TYR A 143 -4.23 -4.67 -1.94
N PRO A 144 -5.13 -4.36 -2.89
CA PRO A 144 -5.42 -5.25 -4.00
C PRO A 144 -4.19 -5.61 -4.85
N MET A 145 -3.24 -4.70 -5.03
CA MET A 145 -2.02 -4.97 -5.78
C MET A 145 -0.99 -5.77 -4.98
N ALA A 146 -0.87 -5.53 -3.68
CA ALA A 146 0.09 -6.21 -2.81
C ALA A 146 -0.41 -7.59 -2.33
N TYR A 147 -1.72 -7.75 -2.13
CA TYR A 147 -2.37 -8.94 -1.58
C TYR A 147 -3.54 -9.41 -2.46
N PRO A 148 -3.34 -9.67 -3.76
CA PRO A 148 -4.44 -9.96 -4.69
C PRO A 148 -5.34 -11.12 -4.24
N ILE A 149 -4.79 -12.12 -3.55
CA ILE A 149 -5.57 -13.25 -3.02
C ILE A 149 -6.62 -12.86 -1.98
N PHE A 150 -6.42 -11.76 -1.26
CA PHE A 150 -7.41 -11.20 -0.33
C PHE A 150 -8.43 -10.30 -1.00
N PHE A 151 -8.11 -9.81 -2.21
CA PHE A 151 -8.93 -8.90 -2.99
C PHE A 151 -9.15 -9.48 -4.39
N PRO A 152 -9.87 -10.62 -4.50
CA PRO A 152 -9.95 -11.41 -5.72
C PRO A 152 -10.50 -10.62 -6.91
N TYR A 153 -11.38 -9.64 -6.67
CA TYR A 153 -11.97 -8.78 -7.70
C TYR A 153 -11.20 -7.46 -7.89
N GLY A 154 -10.17 -7.23 -7.07
CA GLY A 154 -9.36 -6.02 -7.09
C GLY A 154 -10.05 -4.83 -6.42
N GLU A 155 -11.05 -5.06 -5.56
CA GLU A 155 -11.88 -4.03 -4.94
C GLU A 155 -11.04 -2.95 -4.25
N PRO A 156 -11.34 -1.66 -4.47
CA PRO A 156 -10.54 -0.58 -3.90
C PRO A 156 -10.61 -0.61 -2.37
N GLY A 157 -9.45 -0.47 -1.73
CA GLY A 157 -9.34 -0.30 -0.30
C GLY A 157 -9.59 1.14 0.16
N TRP A 158 -9.17 1.43 1.39
CA TRP A 158 -9.34 2.76 1.97
C TRP A 158 -8.65 3.87 1.17
N GLN A 159 -9.33 5.03 1.12
CA GLN A 159 -8.82 6.26 0.55
C GLN A 159 -9.13 7.45 1.45
N PRO A 160 -8.34 8.54 1.37
CA PRO A 160 -8.64 9.77 2.10
C PRO A 160 -10.05 10.28 1.82
N ASN A 161 -10.71 10.84 2.84
CA ASN A 161 -12.07 11.38 2.77
C ASN A 161 -13.16 10.36 2.42
N TRP A 162 -12.92 9.06 2.61
CA TRP A 162 -13.96 8.05 2.46
C TRP A 162 -15.07 8.28 3.49
N ARG A 163 -16.27 8.63 3.00
CA ARG A 163 -17.45 8.83 3.84
C ARG A 163 -18.14 7.52 4.20
N CYS A 164 -18.53 7.36 5.46
CA CYS A 164 -19.42 6.30 5.90
C CYS A 164 -20.87 6.74 5.74
N GLU A 165 -21.57 6.19 4.75
CA GLU A 165 -22.99 6.52 4.51
C GLU A 165 -23.93 5.76 5.47
N SER A 166 -23.49 4.61 6.00
CA SER A 166 -24.34 3.66 6.74
C SER A 166 -24.14 3.68 8.28
N CYS A 167 -23.25 4.52 8.80
CA CYS A 167 -23.00 4.64 10.22
C CYS A 167 -24.19 5.29 10.94
N GLN A 168 -25.12 4.50 11.49
CA GLN A 168 -26.34 4.99 12.16
C GLN A 168 -26.05 5.97 13.33
N GLY A 169 -24.84 5.94 13.93
CA GLY A 169 -24.39 6.90 14.94
C GLY A 169 -24.04 8.31 14.40
N ALA A 170 -23.97 8.51 13.08
CA ALA A 170 -23.70 9.81 12.46
C ALA A 170 -24.88 10.78 12.54
N GLN A 171 -26.09 10.30 12.87
CA GLN A 171 -27.27 11.17 13.00
C GLN A 171 -27.19 12.13 14.20
N GLY A 172 -26.34 11.83 15.21
CA GLY A 172 -26.16 12.70 16.38
C GLY A 172 -24.88 13.54 16.40
N ASN A 173 -23.89 13.23 15.56
CA ASN A 173 -22.59 13.92 15.57
C ASN A 173 -22.00 13.98 14.16
N GLN A 174 -22.25 15.09 13.46
CA GLN A 174 -21.81 15.34 12.08
C GLN A 174 -20.28 15.44 11.92
N SER A 175 -19.49 15.35 13.01
CA SER A 175 -18.02 15.41 12.92
C SER A 175 -17.35 14.08 12.56
N ARG A 176 -18.08 12.94 12.61
CA ARG A 176 -17.53 11.60 12.26
C ARG A 176 -18.12 11.02 10.97
N VAL A 177 -18.03 11.79 9.88
CA VAL A 177 -18.54 11.38 8.56
C VAL A 177 -17.53 10.51 7.80
N ASN A 178 -16.23 10.65 8.09
CA ASN A 178 -15.17 9.93 7.37
C ASN A 178 -14.71 8.67 8.12
N VAL A 179 -14.56 7.57 7.38
CA VAL A 179 -13.91 6.35 7.84
C VAL A 179 -12.41 6.61 7.95
N THR A 180 -11.81 6.36 9.11
CA THR A 180 -10.35 6.44 9.26
C THR A 180 -9.67 5.20 8.69
N MET A 181 -8.39 5.31 8.32
CA MET A 181 -7.63 4.15 7.85
C MET A 181 -7.63 3.03 8.91
N LEU A 182 -7.45 3.37 10.19
CA LEU A 182 -7.48 2.40 11.28
C LEU A 182 -8.82 1.66 11.37
N GLN A 183 -9.95 2.38 11.26
CA GLN A 183 -11.28 1.77 11.27
C GLN A 183 -11.43 0.75 10.12
N TYR A 184 -11.02 1.13 8.92
CA TYR A 184 -11.05 0.22 7.77
C TYR A 184 -10.15 -1.02 7.99
N LYS A 185 -8.91 -0.84 8.47
CA LYS A 185 -8.00 -1.98 8.74
C LYS A 185 -8.52 -2.88 9.84
N SER A 186 -9.09 -2.33 10.91
CA SER A 186 -9.71 -3.13 11.97
C SER A 186 -10.89 -3.94 11.47
N ALA A 187 -11.69 -3.38 10.54
CA ALA A 187 -12.81 -4.09 9.94
C ALA A 187 -12.33 -5.23 9.02
N LEU A 188 -11.24 -5.04 8.27
CA LEU A 188 -10.62 -6.09 7.45
C LEU A 188 -10.07 -7.28 8.26
N THR A 189 -9.92 -7.16 9.58
CA THR A 189 -9.42 -8.23 10.44
C THR A 189 -10.42 -8.59 11.54
N ALA A 190 -11.63 -8.03 11.49
CA ALA A 190 -12.67 -8.34 12.44
C ALA A 190 -13.08 -9.80 12.29
N VAL A 191 -13.22 -10.49 13.42
CA VAL A 191 -13.68 -11.88 13.43
C VAL A 191 -15.15 -11.89 13.05
N VAL A 192 -15.48 -12.71 12.06
CA VAL A 192 -16.84 -13.04 11.65
C VAL A 192 -17.02 -14.54 11.92
N ASP A 193 -18.23 -14.98 12.26
CA ASP A 193 -18.50 -16.38 12.60
C ASP A 193 -18.33 -17.37 11.42
N ASP A 194 -18.01 -16.86 10.21
CA ASP A 194 -17.83 -17.61 8.97
C ASP A 194 -16.38 -17.62 8.46
N PHE A 195 -16.11 -18.46 7.45
CA PHE A 195 -14.83 -18.46 6.76
C PHE A 195 -14.51 -17.08 6.19
N TYR A 196 -13.44 -16.49 6.69
CA TYR A 196 -12.95 -15.20 6.22
C TYR A 196 -11.51 -15.34 5.69
N PRO A 197 -11.26 -15.09 4.38
CA PRO A 197 -9.98 -15.39 3.75
C PRO A 197 -8.79 -14.69 4.40
N ILE A 198 -8.97 -13.44 4.83
CA ILE A 198 -7.91 -12.62 5.40
C ILE A 198 -7.38 -13.24 6.69
N ILE A 199 -8.24 -13.69 7.60
CA ILE A 199 -7.80 -14.27 8.88
C ILE A 199 -7.33 -15.73 8.73
N SER A 200 -7.68 -16.39 7.63
CA SER A 200 -7.42 -17.83 7.42
C SER A 200 -6.09 -18.11 6.70
N ALA A 201 -5.38 -17.09 6.22
CA ALA A 201 -4.18 -17.27 5.38
C ALA A 201 -2.85 -17.33 6.15
N GLY A 202 -2.89 -17.47 7.48
CA GLY A 202 -1.73 -17.74 8.32
C GLY A 202 -0.66 -16.65 8.24
N LYS A 203 0.52 -16.97 7.70
CA LYS A 203 1.63 -16.00 7.58
C LYS A 203 1.26 -14.80 6.71
N LEU A 204 0.46 -14.99 5.66
CA LEU A 204 0.04 -13.85 4.83
C LEU A 204 -0.84 -12.87 5.61
N THR A 205 -1.68 -13.39 6.52
CA THR A 205 -2.46 -12.58 7.48
C THR A 205 -1.55 -11.76 8.38
N GLN A 206 -0.52 -12.39 8.96
CA GLN A 206 0.44 -11.69 9.83
C GLN A 206 1.16 -10.57 9.06
N GLN A 207 1.55 -10.82 7.81
CA GLN A 207 2.14 -9.79 6.95
C GLN A 207 1.19 -8.62 6.70
N LEU A 208 -0.08 -8.91 6.39
CA LEU A 208 -1.10 -7.89 6.20
C LEU A 208 -1.31 -7.05 7.46
N ILE A 209 -1.35 -7.66 8.65
CA ILE A 209 -1.54 -6.96 9.92
C ILE A 209 -0.37 -6.02 10.20
N VAL A 210 0.87 -6.51 10.07
CA VAL A 210 2.07 -5.69 10.29
C VAL A 210 2.14 -4.55 9.28
N ASP A 211 1.84 -4.80 8.00
CA ASP A 211 1.80 -3.77 6.97
C ASP A 211 0.67 -2.75 7.22
N SER A 212 -0.49 -3.19 7.72
CA SER A 212 -1.62 -2.34 8.11
C SER A 212 -1.23 -1.37 9.21
N TYR A 213 -0.57 -1.86 10.26
CA TYR A 213 -0.10 -1.02 11.37
C TYR A 213 0.80 0.10 10.87
N LEU A 214 1.79 -0.23 10.04
CA LEU A 214 2.73 0.78 9.52
C LEU A 214 2.07 1.79 8.59
N GLN A 215 1.10 1.33 7.80
CA GLN A 215 0.35 2.21 6.92
C GLN A 215 -0.43 3.24 7.74
N VAL A 216 -1.06 2.81 8.84
CA VAL A 216 -1.77 3.68 9.77
C VAL A 216 -0.81 4.67 10.43
N GLU A 217 0.32 4.20 10.96
CA GLU A 217 1.33 5.08 11.58
C GLU A 217 1.91 6.08 10.59
N ALA A 218 2.28 5.65 9.39
CA ALA A 218 2.80 6.53 8.35
C ALA A 218 1.75 7.56 7.91
N ASN A 219 0.47 7.19 7.82
CA ASN A 219 -0.62 8.11 7.53
C ASN A 219 -0.82 9.13 8.66
N ASN A 220 -0.78 8.71 9.92
CA ASN A 220 -0.90 9.58 11.09
C ASN A 220 0.24 10.59 11.16
N LEU A 221 1.49 10.15 10.97
CA LEU A 221 2.67 11.02 10.94
C LEU A 221 2.60 12.02 9.78
N ASN A 222 2.17 11.57 8.60
CA ASN A 222 2.00 12.47 7.45
C ASN A 222 0.91 13.53 7.71
N PHE A 223 -0.17 13.17 8.40
CA PHE A 223 -1.19 14.12 8.83
C PHE A 223 -0.59 15.18 9.77
N ILE A 224 0.10 14.74 10.83
CA ILE A 224 0.76 15.63 11.79
C ILE A 224 1.73 16.58 11.07
N ARG A 225 2.53 16.06 10.14
CA ARG A 225 3.52 16.83 9.37
C ARG A 225 2.89 17.90 8.49
N THR A 226 1.79 17.57 7.81
CA THR A 226 1.10 18.47 6.88
C THR A 226 0.18 19.47 7.56
N HIS A 227 -0.25 19.21 8.80
CA HIS A 227 -1.20 20.06 9.54
C HIS A 227 -0.57 20.76 10.76
N GLN A 228 0.77 20.82 10.84
CA GLN A 228 1.52 21.44 11.95
C GLN A 228 1.03 22.85 12.33
N GLN A 229 0.72 23.69 11.34
CA GLN A 229 0.30 25.06 11.60
C GLN A 229 -1.06 25.11 12.32
N GLN A 230 -2.02 24.29 11.88
CA GLN A 230 -3.35 24.21 12.47
C GLN A 230 -3.28 23.65 13.89
N LEU A 231 -2.53 22.57 14.08
CA LEU A 231 -2.31 21.96 15.40
C LEU A 231 -1.66 22.94 16.39
N ARG A 232 -0.70 23.76 15.91
CA ARG A 232 -0.08 24.80 16.75
C ARG A 232 -1.08 25.89 17.12
N THR A 233 -1.90 26.37 16.19
CA THR A 233 -2.91 27.39 16.48
C THR A 233 -3.96 26.87 17.47
N GLU A 234 -4.40 25.62 17.34
CA GLU A 234 -5.32 24.98 18.30
C GLU A 234 -4.71 24.89 19.70
N LEU A 235 -3.42 24.53 19.81
CA LEU A 235 -2.73 24.49 21.10
C LEU A 235 -2.69 25.87 21.78
N TYR A 236 -2.35 26.93 21.03
CA TYR A 236 -2.34 28.28 21.58
C TYR A 236 -3.73 28.76 21.99
N GLN A 237 -4.75 28.41 21.21
CA GLN A 237 -6.13 28.74 21.54
C GLN A 237 -6.59 28.02 22.82
N GLY A 238 -6.31 26.72 22.94
CA GLY A 238 -6.60 25.98 24.17
C GLY A 238 -5.88 26.51 25.41
N LEU A 239 -4.64 27.00 25.27
CA LEU A 239 -3.91 27.67 26.36
C LEU A 239 -4.53 29.02 26.72
N ALA A 240 -4.92 29.83 25.73
CA ALA A 240 -5.59 31.11 25.95
C ALA A 240 -6.93 30.92 26.66
N ASP A 241 -7.73 29.93 26.24
CA ASP A 241 -9.02 29.60 26.85
C ASP A 241 -8.88 29.07 28.29
N ARG A 242 -7.82 28.32 28.58
CA ARG A 242 -7.51 27.87 29.95
C ARG A 242 -7.12 29.04 30.85
N ASN A 243 -6.33 29.99 30.33
CA ASN A 243 -5.91 31.16 31.09
C ASN A 243 -7.06 32.15 31.33
N SER A 244 -8.03 32.23 30.42
CA SER A 244 -9.22 33.07 30.57
C SER A 244 -10.31 32.44 31.47
N SER A 245 -10.31 31.12 31.65
CA SER A 245 -11.26 30.39 32.50
C SER A 245 -10.81 30.20 33.96
N ASN A 246 -9.56 30.53 34.31
CA ASN A 246 -9.14 30.65 35.71
C ASN A 246 -9.73 31.95 36.28
N PRO A 247 -10.63 31.92 37.28
CA PRO A 247 -11.12 33.14 37.91
C PRO A 247 -9.95 33.82 38.62
N CYS A 248 -9.77 35.12 38.38
CA CYS A 248 -8.90 35.95 39.20
C CYS A 248 -9.25 35.73 40.69
N PRO A 249 -8.27 35.53 41.59
CA PRO A 249 -8.57 35.46 43.01
C PRO A 249 -9.23 36.79 43.42
N HIS A 250 -10.44 36.70 43.97
CA HIS A 250 -11.12 37.82 44.61
C HIS A 250 -10.37 38.23 45.90
N HIS A 251 -9.21 38.87 45.77
CA HIS A 251 -8.56 39.57 46.88
C HIS A 251 -7.82 40.79 46.34
N LEU A 252 -8.56 41.88 46.15
CA LEU A 252 -8.09 43.28 46.21
C LEU A 252 -9.31 44.21 46.17
N LYS A 253 -10.21 44.04 47.14
CA LYS A 253 -10.99 45.14 47.69
C LYS A 253 -10.64 45.15 49.17
N ASP A 254 -9.82 46.11 49.58
CA ASP A 254 -10.06 46.93 50.76
C ASP A 254 -8.85 47.85 51.01
N HIS A 255 -9.17 49.06 51.45
CA HIS A 255 -8.31 50.18 51.85
C HIS A 255 -7.85 51.18 50.77
N CYS A 256 -8.66 52.22 50.58
CA CYS A 256 -8.31 53.53 51.13
C CYS A 256 -9.55 54.43 51.18
N GLY A 257 -10.07 54.64 52.39
CA GLY A 257 -10.93 55.77 52.71
C GLY A 257 -10.24 56.59 53.79
N THR A 258 -9.95 57.85 53.46
CA THR A 258 -10.13 59.07 54.27
C THR A 258 -9.94 60.25 53.34
#